data_AF-A0A1F2T5C5-F1
#
_entry.id   AF-A0A1F2T5C5-F1
#
_cell.length_a   1.000
_cell.length_b   1.000
_cell.length_c   1.000
_cell.angle_alpha   90.00
_cell.angle_beta   90.00
_cell.angle_gamma   90.00
#
_symmetry.space_group_name_H-M   'P 1'
#
loop_
_entity.id
_entity.type
_entity.pdbx_description
1 polymer ?
#
loop_
_entity_poly.entity_id
_entity_poly.type
_entity_poly.pdbx_seq_one_letter_code
_entity_poly.pdbx_strand_id
1 'polypeptide(L)'
;MENSPEQDANLAMLQETLRQRICDVCIDRKLDGSCALTDPAECALFHRFSGIVHAVSRVQSENLDDYVQAIREDVCADCPNQYSDGTCKVREEVRCVLDRYLVLIIGAIEDARGVTLKQGRIL
;
A
#
# COMPACT_ATOMS: atom_id res chain seq x y z
N MET A 1 1.91 20.44 -7.17
CA MET A 1 3.34 20.10 -7.20
C MET A 1 3.51 19.08 -8.30
N GLU A 2 4.17 19.43 -9.39
CA GLU A 2 4.48 18.49 -10.49
C GLU A 2 5.73 17.69 -10.09
N ASN A 3 5.68 16.37 -10.24
CA ASN A 3 6.82 15.50 -9.99
C ASN A 3 7.85 15.61 -11.13
N SER A 4 9.10 15.30 -10.83
CA SER A 4 10.16 15.17 -11.84
C SER A 4 9.97 13.87 -12.67
N PRO A 5 10.33 13.83 -13.97
CA PRO A 5 10.26 12.61 -14.79
C PRO A 5 10.98 11.39 -14.19
N GLU A 6 12.07 11.63 -13.43
CA GLU A 6 12.80 10.58 -12.71
C GLU A 6 12.00 10.02 -11.52
N GLN A 7 11.28 10.88 -10.80
CA GLN A 7 10.43 10.49 -9.68
C GLN A 7 9.23 9.67 -10.17
N ASP A 8 8.65 10.04 -11.31
CA ASP A 8 7.56 9.29 -11.93
C ASP A 8 8.00 7.90 -12.40
N ALA A 9 9.20 7.79 -12.99
CA ALA A 9 9.77 6.50 -13.39
C ALA A 9 10.06 5.59 -12.18
N ASN A 10 10.62 6.14 -11.10
CA ASN A 10 10.86 5.40 -9.86
C ASN A 10 9.55 4.94 -9.21
N LEU A 11 8.52 5.79 -9.21
CA LEU A 11 7.20 5.46 -8.70
C LEU A 11 6.56 4.33 -9.53
N ALA A 12 6.66 4.38 -10.86
CA ALA A 12 6.15 3.33 -11.74
C ALA A 12 6.85 1.98 -11.50
N MET A 13 8.17 1.99 -11.31
CA MET A 13 8.94 0.77 -10.99
C MET A 13 8.56 0.19 -9.62
N LEU A 14 8.39 1.04 -8.61
CA LEU A 14 7.94 0.62 -7.29
C LEU A 14 6.51 0.05 -7.34
N GLN A 15 5.63 0.68 -8.12
CA GLN A 15 4.26 0.22 -8.34
C GLN A 15 4.24 -1.19 -8.93
N GLU A 16 5.05 -1.44 -9.96
CA GLU A 16 5.17 -2.75 -10.60
C GLU A 16 5.72 -3.81 -9.64
N THR A 17 6.73 -3.45 -8.84
CA THR A 17 7.30 -4.36 -7.83
C THR A 17 6.27 -4.74 -6.77
N LEU A 18 5.52 -3.77 -6.26
CA LEU A 18 4.43 -3.99 -5.29
C LEU A 18 3.31 -4.83 -5.90
N ARG A 19 2.96 -4.58 -7.16
CA ARG A 19 1.96 -5.37 -7.88
C ARG A 19 2.34 -6.84 -7.91
N GLN A 20 3.57 -7.16 -8.31
CA GLN A 20 4.04 -8.55 -8.35
C GLN A 20 3.95 -9.20 -6.97
N ARG A 21 4.51 -8.57 -5.94
CA ARG A 21 4.51 -9.10 -4.56
C ARG A 21 3.10 -9.31 -3.99
N ILE A 22 2.18 -8.39 -4.26
CA ILE A 22 0.81 -8.46 -3.72
C ILE A 22 -0.03 -9.46 -4.52
N CYS A 23 0.08 -9.48 -5.85
CA CYS A 23 -0.67 -10.41 -6.69
C CYS A 23 -0.34 -11.87 -6.38
N ASP A 24 0.89 -12.18 -5.97
CA ASP A 24 1.27 -13.54 -5.55
C ASP A 24 0.43 -14.07 -4.37
N VAL A 25 -0.09 -13.18 -3.51
CA VAL A 25 -0.87 -13.54 -2.31
C VAL A 25 -2.30 -13.00 -2.31
N CYS A 26 -2.68 -12.23 -3.32
CA CYS A 26 -3.98 -11.58 -3.40
C CYS A 26 -5.11 -12.62 -3.54
N ILE A 27 -6.29 -12.31 -3.00
CA ILE A 27 -7.50 -13.12 -3.19
C ILE A 27 -7.94 -13.17 -4.66
N ASP A 28 -7.66 -12.11 -5.42
CA ASP A 28 -7.96 -12.00 -6.85
C ASP A 28 -6.85 -12.59 -7.73
N ARG A 29 -5.95 -13.42 -7.18
CA ARG A 29 -4.92 -14.08 -7.99
C ARG A 29 -5.49 -15.25 -8.77
N LYS A 30 -4.94 -15.49 -9.97
CA LYS A 30 -5.14 -16.73 -10.72
C LYS A 30 -4.39 -17.88 -10.05
N LEU A 31 -4.73 -19.11 -10.43
CA LEU A 31 -4.06 -20.32 -9.91
C LEU A 31 -2.56 -20.38 -10.25
N ASP A 32 -2.12 -19.67 -11.29
CA ASP A 32 -0.72 -19.57 -11.69
C ASP A 32 0.06 -18.46 -10.93
N GLY A 33 -0.58 -17.78 -9.98
CA GLY A 33 0.00 -16.68 -9.20
C GLY A 33 -0.12 -15.30 -9.87
N SER A 34 -0.56 -15.21 -11.12
CA SER A 34 -0.74 -13.92 -11.80
C SER A 34 -1.99 -13.17 -11.32
N CYS A 35 -2.04 -11.85 -11.55
CA CYS A 35 -3.23 -11.05 -11.27
C CYS A 35 -4.41 -11.50 -12.14
N ALA A 36 -5.61 -11.69 -11.57
CA ALA A 36 -6.82 -11.96 -12.37
C ALA A 36 -7.41 -10.71 -13.03
N LEU A 37 -7.01 -9.51 -12.60
CA LEU A 37 -7.42 -8.27 -13.26
C LEU A 37 -6.74 -8.14 -14.63
N THR A 38 -7.54 -7.79 -15.63
CA THR A 38 -7.08 -7.59 -17.01
C THR A 38 -6.35 -6.25 -17.17
N ASP A 39 -6.79 -5.23 -16.43
CA ASP A 39 -6.15 -3.92 -16.37
C ASP A 39 -5.57 -3.69 -14.96
N PRO A 40 -4.25 -3.53 -14.81
CA PRO A 40 -3.61 -3.17 -13.54
C PRO A 40 -4.18 -1.91 -12.88
N ALA A 41 -4.70 -0.96 -13.67
CA ALA A 41 -5.33 0.26 -13.16
C ALA A 41 -6.62 -0.03 -12.39
N GLU A 42 -7.28 -1.18 -12.60
CA GLU A 42 -8.48 -1.58 -11.86
C GLU A 42 -8.18 -2.00 -10.42
N CYS A 43 -6.90 -2.25 -10.08
CA CYS A 43 -6.54 -2.57 -8.70
C CYS A 43 -6.70 -1.34 -7.82
N ALA A 44 -7.69 -1.38 -6.92
CA ALA A 44 -8.03 -0.26 -6.03
C ALA A 44 -6.86 0.27 -5.19
N LEU A 45 -5.81 -0.55 -4.99
CA LEU A 45 -4.57 -0.12 -4.34
C LEU A 45 -3.85 0.97 -5.12
N PHE A 46 -3.79 0.87 -6.45
CA PHE A 46 -2.95 1.76 -7.26
C PHE A 46 -3.59 3.12 -7.55
N HIS A 47 -4.89 3.27 -7.37
CA HIS A 47 -5.57 4.58 -7.45
C HIS A 47 -5.02 5.62 -6.45
N ARG A 48 -4.39 5.18 -5.36
CA ARG A 48 -3.85 6.06 -4.31
C ARG A 48 -2.37 5.80 -4.04
N PHE A 49 -1.68 5.21 -5.02
CA PHE A 49 -0.33 4.71 -4.84
C PHE A 49 0.66 5.78 -4.38
N SER A 50 0.65 6.94 -5.02
CA SER A 50 1.51 8.08 -4.65
C SER A 50 1.29 8.53 -3.21
N GLY A 51 0.02 8.62 -2.78
CA GLY A 51 -0.34 8.96 -1.40
C GLY A 51 0.14 7.91 -0.39
N ILE A 52 0.05 6.63 -0.73
CA ILE A 52 0.56 5.53 0.11
C ILE A 52 2.08 5.62 0.24
N VAL A 53 2.80 5.80 -0.88
CA VAL A 53 4.26 5.94 -0.88
C VAL A 53 4.67 7.15 -0.05
N HIS A 54 3.98 8.30 -0.18
CA HIS A 54 4.23 9.48 0.62
C HIS A 54 4.03 9.22 2.13
N ALA A 55 2.88 8.64 2.50
CA ALA A 55 2.52 8.37 3.89
C ALA A 55 3.51 7.42 4.58
N VAL A 56 3.95 6.37 3.88
CA VAL A 56 4.96 5.45 4.39
C VAL A 56 6.33 6.12 4.45
N SER A 57 6.70 6.86 3.40
CA SER A 57 8.04 7.45 3.31
C SER A 57 8.33 8.52 4.36
N ARG A 58 7.30 9.20 4.90
CA ARG A 58 7.47 10.20 5.96
C ARG A 58 7.67 9.61 7.35
N VAL A 59 7.37 8.32 7.55
CA VAL A 59 7.50 7.66 8.84
C VAL A 59 8.94 7.16 9.03
N GLN A 60 9.47 7.36 10.23
CA GLN A 60 10.78 6.86 10.67
C GLN A 60 10.57 6.18 12.03
N SER A 61 10.06 4.96 12.01
CA SER A 61 9.72 4.20 13.21
C SER A 61 9.88 2.70 12.99
N GLU A 62 10.17 1.96 14.06
CA GLU A 62 10.07 0.49 14.06
C GLU A 62 8.65 0.01 14.43
N ASN A 63 7.73 0.92 14.78
CA ASN A 63 6.36 0.59 15.19
C ASN A 63 5.39 0.66 14.00
N LEU A 64 4.67 -0.43 13.76
CA LEU A 64 3.65 -0.51 12.71
C LEU A 64 2.50 0.50 12.90
N ASP A 65 2.14 0.81 14.15
CA ASP A 65 1.03 1.73 14.44
C ASP A 65 1.30 3.15 13.93
N ASP A 66 2.57 3.58 13.87
CA ASP A 66 2.94 4.90 13.36
C ASP A 66 2.69 4.99 11.84
N TYR A 67 2.93 3.88 11.12
CA TYR A 67 2.58 3.77 9.70
C TYR A 67 1.07 3.73 9.49
N VAL A 68 0.34 2.99 10.34
CA VAL A 68 -1.12 2.94 10.31
C VAL A 68 -1.70 4.34 10.49
N GLN A 69 -1.18 5.10 11.44
CA GLN A 69 -1.61 6.48 11.68
C GLN A 69 -1.36 7.36 10.44
N ALA A 70 -0.14 7.34 9.90
CA ALA A 70 0.20 8.15 8.74
C ALA A 70 -0.68 7.84 7.52
N ILE A 71 -0.97 6.55 7.29
CA ILE A 71 -1.86 6.11 6.19
C ILE A 71 -3.30 6.57 6.44
N ARG A 72 -3.78 6.55 7.68
CA ARG A 72 -5.13 7.03 8.00
C ARG A 72 -5.27 8.53 7.75
N GLU A 73 -4.26 9.30 8.12
CA GLU A 73 -4.21 10.75 7.95
C GLU A 73 -4.08 11.17 6.48
N ASP A 74 -3.18 10.54 5.73
CA ASP A 74 -2.82 11.01 4.37
C ASP A 74 -3.63 10.34 3.27
N VAL A 75 -3.96 9.05 3.44
CA VAL A 75 -4.59 8.25 2.37
C VAL A 75 -6.08 8.08 2.63
N CYS A 76 -6.42 7.76 3.88
CA CYS A 76 -7.79 7.40 4.21
C CYS A 76 -8.69 8.63 4.42
N ALA A 77 -8.13 9.78 4.82
CA ALA A 77 -8.87 11.03 4.93
C ALA A 77 -9.55 11.45 3.60
N ASP A 78 -8.90 11.15 2.47
CA ASP A 78 -9.44 11.43 1.13
C ASP A 78 -10.11 10.20 0.48
N CYS A 79 -10.29 9.11 1.22
CA CYS A 79 -10.89 7.88 0.71
C CYS A 79 -12.42 7.97 0.74
N PRO A 80 -13.13 7.68 -0.37
CA PRO A 80 -14.59 7.76 -0.43
C PRO A 80 -15.31 6.78 0.51
N ASN A 81 -14.58 5.77 1.02
CA ASN A 81 -15.11 4.81 1.98
C ASN A 81 -14.96 5.25 3.45
N GLN A 82 -14.25 6.35 3.72
CA GLN A 82 -14.10 6.88 5.07
C GLN A 82 -15.22 7.88 5.37
N TYR A 83 -15.92 7.64 6.48
CA TYR A 83 -16.89 8.58 7.00
C TYR A 83 -16.20 9.73 7.72
N SER A 84 -16.93 10.84 7.92
CA SER A 84 -16.40 12.06 8.55
C SER A 84 -15.98 11.88 10.00
N ASP A 85 -16.46 10.83 10.68
CA ASP A 85 -16.06 10.44 12.03
C ASP A 85 -14.79 9.56 12.06
N GLY A 86 -14.19 9.29 10.90
CA GLY A 86 -13.01 8.45 10.75
C GLY A 86 -13.29 6.94 10.66
N THR A 87 -14.54 6.51 10.79
CA THR A 87 -14.93 5.10 10.63
C THR A 87 -14.90 4.68 9.17
N CYS A 88 -14.79 3.38 8.92
CA CYS A 88 -14.73 2.84 7.56
C CYS A 88 -15.19 1.40 7.51
N LYS A 89 -16.39 1.19 6.95
CA LYS A 89 -17.03 -0.11 6.88
C LYS A 89 -16.21 -1.16 6.11
N VAL A 90 -15.49 -0.75 5.06
CA VAL A 90 -14.64 -1.69 4.31
C VAL A 90 -13.40 -2.14 5.10
N ARG A 91 -12.91 -1.35 6.06
CA ARG A 91 -11.86 -1.79 7.00
C ARG A 91 -12.43 -2.72 8.04
N GLU A 92 -13.57 -2.38 8.63
CA GLU A 92 -14.27 -3.22 9.62
C GLU A 92 -14.60 -4.61 9.06
N GLU A 93 -14.94 -4.69 7.78
CA GLU A 93 -15.22 -5.96 7.08
C GLU A 93 -13.98 -6.64 6.48
N VAL A 94 -12.77 -6.10 6.71
CA VAL A 94 -11.48 -6.63 6.20
C VAL A 94 -11.44 -6.75 4.66
N ARG A 95 -12.16 -5.86 3.97
CA ARG A 95 -12.24 -5.78 2.50
C ARG A 95 -11.34 -4.68 1.91
N CYS A 96 -10.78 -3.81 2.74
CA CYS A 96 -9.83 -2.80 2.30
C CYS A 96 -8.50 -3.46 1.89
N VAL A 97 -8.13 -3.37 0.60
CA VAL A 97 -6.88 -3.97 0.08
C VAL A 97 -5.64 -3.38 0.77
N LEU A 98 -5.63 -2.06 1.01
CA LEU A 98 -4.53 -1.38 1.71
C LEU A 98 -4.38 -1.90 3.15
N ASP A 99 -5.48 -2.03 3.88
CA ASP A 99 -5.48 -2.52 5.26
C ASP A 99 -5.10 -4.01 5.33
N ARG A 100 -5.67 -4.82 4.42
CA ARG A 100 -5.44 -6.27 4.35
C ARG A 100 -3.99 -6.63 4.04
N TYR A 101 -3.31 -5.87 3.18
CA TYR A 101 -1.92 -6.14 2.78
C TYR A 101 -0.93 -5.11 3.34
N LEU A 102 -1.32 -4.41 4.41
CA LEU A 102 -0.59 -3.27 4.97
C LEU A 102 0.89 -3.56 5.22
N VAL A 103 1.18 -4.67 5.91
CA VAL A 103 2.56 -5.06 6.27
C VAL A 103 3.41 -5.33 5.01
N LEU A 104 2.83 -5.95 3.98
CA LEU A 104 3.54 -6.21 2.72
C LEU A 104 3.81 -4.93 1.95
N ILE A 105 2.84 -4.02 1.93
CA ILE A 105 2.96 -2.72 1.26
C ILE A 105 4.06 -1.89 1.93
N ILE A 106 4.00 -1.74 3.25
CA ILE A 106 4.98 -0.98 4.03
C ILE A 106 6.37 -1.61 3.86
N GLY A 107 6.48 -2.93 4.02
CA GLY A 107 7.75 -3.64 3.86
C GLY A 107 8.39 -3.44 2.49
N ALA A 108 7.61 -3.54 1.41
CA ALA A 108 8.16 -3.34 0.06
C ALA A 108 8.56 -1.89 -0.24
N ILE A 109 7.86 -0.90 0.33
CA ILE A 109 8.24 0.52 0.20
C ILE A 109 9.53 0.79 0.98
N GLU A 110 9.64 0.29 2.21
CA GLU A 110 10.85 0.45 3.01
C GLU A 110 12.05 -0.29 2.42
N ASP A 111 11.86 -1.51 1.91
CA ASP A 111 12.88 -2.26 1.17
C ASP A 111 13.42 -1.43 -0.02
N ALA A 112 12.53 -0.81 -0.79
CA ALA A 112 12.91 0.03 -1.93
C ALA A 112 13.67 1.30 -1.52
N ARG A 113 13.49 1.76 -0.27
CA ARG A 113 14.25 2.88 0.32
C ARG A 113 15.56 2.44 0.99
N GLY A 114 15.82 1.13 1.08
CA GLY A 114 16.96 0.57 1.81
C GLY A 114 16.77 0.55 3.33
N VAL A 115 15.53 0.61 3.81
CA VAL A 115 15.17 0.52 5.24
C VAL A 115 14.67 -0.90 5.51
N THR A 116 15.37 -1.65 6.36
CA THR A 116 14.90 -2.99 6.78
C THR A 116 14.01 -2.87 8.00
N LEU A 117 12.70 -3.07 7.84
CA LEU A 117 11.81 -3.28 8.98
C LEU A 117 12.18 -4.61 9.64
N LYS A 118 12.44 -4.59 10.95
CA LYS A 118 12.59 -5.83 11.71
C LYS A 118 11.26 -6.58 11.65
N GLN A 119 11.15 -7.57 10.77
CA GLN A 119 10.06 -8.54 10.82
C GLN A 119 10.10 -9.17 12.21
N GLY A 120 9.04 -8.95 12.99
CA GLY A 120 8.79 -9.74 14.18
C GLY A 120 8.76 -11.21 13.76
N ARG A 121 9.77 -11.96 14.18
CA ARG A 121 9.75 -13.42 14.17
C ARG A 121 8.51 -13.85 14.95
N ILE A 122 7.46 -14.25 14.25
CA ILE A 122 6.46 -15.12 14.83
C ILE A 122 7.14 -16.49 14.89
N LEU A 123 7.70 -16.81 16.06
CA LEU A 123 8.01 -18.18 16.46
C LEU A 123 6.70 -18.94 16.71
#